data_AF-A0A2E7TLJ1-F1
#
_entry.id   AF-A0A2E7TLJ1-F1
#
_cell.length_a   1.000
_cell.length_b   1.000
_cell.length_c   1.000
_cell.angle_alpha   90.00
_cell.angle_beta   90.00
_cell.angle_gamma   90.00
#
_symmetry.space_group_name_H-M   'P 1'
#
loop_
_entity.id
_entity.type
_entity.pdbx_description
1 polymer ?
#
loop_
_entity_poly.entity_id
_entity_poly.type
_entity_poly.pdbx_seq_one_letter_code
_entity_poly.pdbx_strand_id
1 'polypeptide(L)'
;MKLKLQVIRTQFGKDATNGMLFINGVFECYTLEDQYQAVKVMHETCIPEGTYDIKFRKTGGFHAKYSDRYKNAHYGMLHIQDVPNFTYILIHSGNTDEHTSGCLIVGETQQDLDLSDDGFIGHSGTAYKKMYSKVANQLLQGKEVTIEYTTIDKLLNKKELSNKSTDDVILTSTVMEKLQEINGNVLTGNAMLKGRLIN
;
A
#
# COMPACT_ATOMS: atom_id res chain seq x y z
N MET A 1 -10.93 14.47 -4.01
CA MET A 1 -10.34 13.32 -3.31
C MET A 1 -8.90 13.18 -3.74
N LYS A 2 -7.99 13.04 -2.78
CA LYS A 2 -6.55 12.81 -2.97
C LYS A 2 -6.31 11.35 -3.37
N LEU A 3 -5.41 11.10 -4.32
CA LEU A 3 -5.03 9.72 -4.67
C LEU A 3 -3.89 9.28 -3.75
N LYS A 4 -4.09 8.17 -3.02
CA LYS A 4 -3.09 7.62 -2.11
C LYS A 4 -2.51 6.33 -2.69
N LEU A 5 -1.22 6.34 -2.96
CA LEU A 5 -0.43 5.15 -3.24
C LEU A 5 0.17 4.63 -1.92
N GLN A 6 0.26 3.31 -1.78
CA GLN A 6 0.88 2.66 -0.64
C GLN A 6 1.73 1.50 -1.12
N VAL A 7 3.03 1.57 -0.87
CA VAL A 7 3.98 0.47 -1.08
C VAL A 7 4.12 -0.26 0.26
N ILE A 8 3.74 -1.53 0.23
CA ILE A 8 3.82 -2.43 1.38
C ILE A 8 4.96 -3.40 1.09
N ARG A 9 6.08 -3.27 1.80
CA ARG A 9 7.22 -4.17 1.69
C ARG A 9 6.90 -5.50 2.35
N THR A 10 7.07 -6.58 1.60
CA THR A 10 6.66 -7.93 2.00
C THR A 10 7.85 -8.85 2.28
N GLN A 11 8.99 -8.62 1.65
CA GLN A 11 10.19 -9.45 1.83
C GLN A 11 11.45 -8.62 1.62
N PHE A 12 12.41 -8.77 2.53
CA PHE A 12 13.71 -8.10 2.50
C PHE A 12 14.77 -9.14 2.20
N GLY A 13 15.33 -9.07 0.99
CA GLY A 13 16.43 -9.92 0.56
C GLY A 13 17.79 -9.27 0.78
N LYS A 14 18.83 -9.94 0.32
CA LYS A 14 20.21 -9.47 0.42
C LYS A 14 20.48 -8.29 -0.51
N ASP A 15 19.99 -8.37 -1.75
CA ASP A 15 20.27 -7.37 -2.80
C ASP A 15 19.00 -6.64 -3.27
N ALA A 16 17.80 -7.13 -2.90
CA ALA A 16 16.53 -6.49 -3.26
C ALA A 16 15.50 -6.45 -2.13
N THR A 17 14.50 -5.58 -2.29
CA THR A 17 13.31 -5.51 -1.44
C THR A 17 12.05 -5.68 -2.26
N ASN A 18 11.30 -6.75 -1.97
CA ASN A 18 10.01 -7.04 -2.59
C ASN A 18 8.89 -6.29 -1.87
N GLY A 19 7.94 -5.77 -2.64
CA GLY A 19 6.72 -5.19 -2.10
C GLY A 19 5.52 -5.25 -3.05
N MET A 20 4.43 -4.64 -2.60
CA MET A 20 3.16 -4.53 -3.30
C MET A 20 2.67 -3.09 -3.27
N LEU A 21 2.24 -2.58 -4.43
CA LEU A 21 1.64 -1.26 -4.56
C LEU A 21 0.11 -1.35 -4.50
N PHE A 22 -0.48 -0.48 -3.71
CA PHE A 22 -1.93 -0.28 -3.61
C PHE A 22 -2.28 1.15 -3.99
N ILE A 23 -3.42 1.34 -4.65
CA ILE A 23 -4.01 2.66 -4.91
C ILE A 23 -5.34 2.71 -4.17
N ASN A 24 -5.45 3.62 -3.21
CA ASN A 24 -6.63 3.78 -2.35
C ASN A 24 -7.08 2.44 -1.72
N GLY A 25 -6.13 1.63 -1.26
CA GLY A 25 -6.38 0.34 -0.62
C GLY A 25 -6.67 -0.83 -1.58
N VAL A 26 -6.69 -0.60 -2.90
CA VAL A 26 -6.86 -1.67 -3.90
C VAL A 26 -5.50 -2.06 -4.46
N PHE A 27 -5.22 -3.37 -4.50
CA PHE A 27 -3.97 -3.89 -5.08
C PHE A 27 -3.82 -3.44 -6.54
N GLU A 28 -2.66 -2.86 -6.86
CA GLU A 28 -2.35 -2.35 -8.19
C GLU A 28 -1.36 -3.26 -8.91
N CYS A 29 -0.21 -3.54 -8.29
CA CYS A 29 0.87 -4.32 -8.87
C CYS A 29 1.94 -4.66 -7.81
N TYR A 30 2.92 -5.49 -8.18
CA TYR A 30 4.12 -5.75 -7.38
C TYR A 30 5.16 -4.65 -7.59
N THR A 31 6.05 -4.50 -6.61
CA THR A 31 7.16 -3.53 -6.61
C THR A 31 8.48 -4.16 -6.24
N LEU A 32 9.57 -3.68 -6.83
CA LEU A 32 10.93 -4.03 -6.45
C LEU A 32 11.72 -2.74 -6.20
N GLU A 33 12.53 -2.75 -5.17
CA GLU A 33 13.48 -1.71 -4.79
C GLU A 33 14.83 -2.39 -4.51
N ASP A 34 15.91 -1.62 -4.41
CA ASP A 34 17.19 -2.10 -3.85
C ASP A 34 17.01 -2.67 -2.43
N GLN A 35 18.04 -3.29 -1.87
CA GLN A 35 18.04 -3.77 -0.49
C GLN A 35 17.89 -2.63 0.54
N TYR A 36 17.45 -2.98 1.74
CA TYR A 36 17.45 -2.05 2.85
C TYR A 36 18.87 -1.83 3.39
N GLN A 37 19.24 -0.57 3.60
CA GLN A 37 20.45 -0.18 4.31
C GLN A 37 20.11 0.86 5.38
N ALA A 38 20.74 0.73 6.55
CA ALA A 38 20.58 1.72 7.63
C ALA A 38 21.17 3.09 7.26
N VAL A 39 22.24 3.09 6.44
CA VAL A 39 22.88 4.29 5.89
C VAL A 39 22.83 4.19 4.38
N LYS A 40 22.40 5.27 3.72
CA LYS A 40 22.26 5.29 2.26
C LYS A 40 23.59 4.97 1.58
N VAL A 41 23.57 3.93 0.76
CA VAL A 41 24.57 3.62 -0.27
C VAL A 41 23.99 4.01 -1.63
N MET A 42 24.82 4.53 -2.52
CA MET A 42 24.36 4.93 -3.85
C MET A 42 24.09 3.69 -4.69
N HIS A 43 22.86 3.58 -5.24
CA HIS A 43 22.39 2.46 -6.08
C HIS A 43 22.18 1.13 -5.36
N GLU A 44 22.16 1.15 -4.03
CA GLU A 44 22.14 -0.05 -3.18
C GLU A 44 21.23 0.20 -1.95
N THR A 45 20.22 1.05 -2.08
CA THR A 45 19.36 1.41 -0.93
C THR A 45 17.96 1.76 -1.36
N CYS A 46 16.97 1.02 -0.82
CA CYS A 46 15.56 1.35 -1.01
C CYS A 46 15.16 2.70 -0.40
N ILE A 47 13.99 3.19 -0.81
CA ILE A 47 13.48 4.48 -0.37
C ILE A 47 13.19 4.43 1.15
N PRO A 48 13.52 5.46 1.95
CA PRO A 48 13.18 5.42 3.37
C PRO A 48 11.66 5.33 3.59
N GLU A 49 11.23 4.59 4.62
CA GLU A 49 9.81 4.58 5.00
C GLU A 49 9.31 6.01 5.30
N GLY A 50 8.07 6.29 4.94
CA GLY A 50 7.52 7.65 5.03
C GLY A 50 6.41 7.90 4.02
N THR A 51 5.85 9.11 4.04
CA THR A 51 4.88 9.57 3.04
C THR A 51 5.48 10.73 2.26
N TYR A 52 5.40 10.62 0.94
CA TYR A 52 5.98 11.58 0.01
C TYR A 52 4.94 12.03 -1.02
N ASP A 53 5.10 13.24 -1.54
CA ASP A 53 4.30 13.72 -2.66
C ASP A 53 4.84 13.15 -3.98
N ILE A 54 3.94 12.99 -4.96
CA ILE A 54 4.31 12.67 -6.35
C ILE A 54 4.04 13.88 -7.23
N LYS A 55 5.03 14.27 -8.03
CA LYS A 55 4.90 15.32 -9.06
C LYS A 55 5.39 14.82 -10.40
N PHE A 56 5.01 15.51 -11.47
CA PHE A 56 5.61 15.27 -12.78
C PHE A 56 7.02 15.87 -12.84
N ARG A 57 7.96 15.08 -13.35
CA ARG A 57 9.27 15.55 -13.82
C ARG A 57 9.32 15.48 -15.34
N LYS A 58 9.50 16.64 -15.99
CA LYS A 58 9.46 16.81 -17.46
C LYS A 58 10.84 17.02 -18.09
N THR A 59 11.90 16.54 -17.44
CA THR A 59 13.28 16.64 -17.93
C THR A 59 14.03 15.32 -17.67
N GLY A 60 15.28 15.21 -18.12
CA GLY A 60 16.15 14.05 -17.85
C GLY A 60 15.97 12.86 -18.81
N GLY A 61 16.92 11.92 -18.77
CA GLY A 61 17.00 10.79 -19.72
C GLY A 61 15.77 9.88 -19.70
N PHE A 62 15.25 9.56 -18.52
CA PHE A 62 14.01 8.79 -18.39
C PHE A 62 12.81 9.49 -19.01
N HIS A 63 12.65 10.80 -18.79
CA HIS A 63 11.57 11.55 -19.42
C HIS A 63 11.70 11.51 -20.95
N ALA A 64 12.89 11.75 -21.50
CA ALA A 64 13.11 11.69 -22.94
C ALA A 64 12.80 10.30 -23.53
N LYS A 65 13.31 9.23 -22.88
CA LYS A 65 13.04 7.83 -23.28
C LYS A 65 11.56 7.48 -23.23
N TYR A 66 10.83 7.95 -22.22
CA TYR A 66 9.41 7.64 -22.05
C TYR A 66 8.53 8.50 -22.95
N SER A 67 8.91 9.75 -23.23
CA SER A 67 8.29 10.59 -24.26
C SER A 67 8.38 9.93 -25.62
N ASP A 68 9.54 9.35 -25.97
CA ASP A 68 9.70 8.63 -27.24
C ASP A 68 8.89 7.33 -27.26
N ARG A 69 8.94 6.54 -26.18
CA ARG A 69 8.26 5.25 -26.09
C ARG A 69 6.73 5.35 -26.07
N TYR A 70 6.18 6.28 -25.32
CA TYR A 70 4.74 6.38 -25.06
C TYR A 70 4.06 7.55 -25.75
N LYS A 71 4.83 8.44 -26.39
CA LYS A 71 4.33 9.58 -27.19
C LYS A 71 3.30 10.38 -26.39
N ASN A 72 2.09 10.55 -26.93
CA ASN A 72 1.00 11.35 -26.35
C ASN A 72 0.44 10.79 -25.03
N ALA A 73 0.85 9.59 -24.61
CA ALA A 73 0.44 8.98 -23.34
C ALA A 73 1.44 9.24 -22.20
N HIS A 74 2.43 10.12 -22.39
CA HIS A 74 3.41 10.49 -21.35
C HIS A 74 3.43 12.00 -21.10
N TYR A 75 3.19 12.38 -19.85
CA TYR A 75 3.07 13.78 -19.40
C TYR A 75 4.25 14.23 -18.53
N GLY A 76 5.18 13.32 -18.24
CA GLY A 76 6.25 13.50 -17.25
C GLY A 76 6.48 12.20 -16.48
N MET A 77 7.71 11.98 -16.00
CA MET A 77 7.96 10.88 -15.07
C MET A 77 7.27 11.15 -13.74
N LEU A 78 6.78 10.10 -13.08
CA LEU A 78 6.29 10.19 -11.71
C LEU A 78 7.51 10.30 -10.78
N HIS A 79 7.69 11.46 -10.16
CA HIS A 79 8.84 11.79 -9.31
C HIS A 79 8.37 11.89 -7.85
N ILE A 80 8.97 11.06 -7.00
CA ILE A 80 8.73 11.05 -5.56
C ILE A 80 9.54 12.18 -4.94
N GLN A 81 8.85 13.13 -4.30
CA GLN A 81 9.44 14.37 -3.83
C GLN A 81 10.12 14.21 -2.48
N ASP A 82 11.17 15.01 -2.28
CA ASP A 82 11.77 15.28 -0.97
C ASP A 82 12.22 14.02 -0.20
N VAL A 83 12.66 12.98 -0.93
CA VAL A 83 13.18 11.75 -0.36
C VAL A 83 14.56 12.03 0.29
N PRO A 84 14.73 11.82 1.61
CA PRO A 84 15.95 12.21 2.32
C PRO A 84 17.20 11.53 1.76
N ASN A 85 18.21 12.32 1.38
CA ASN A 85 19.49 11.86 0.80
C ASN A 85 19.40 11.23 -0.60
N PHE A 86 18.23 11.25 -1.24
CA PHE A 86 18.05 10.80 -2.62
C PHE A 86 17.73 11.97 -3.54
N THR A 87 18.01 11.79 -4.83
CA THR A 87 17.65 12.76 -5.86
C THR A 87 17.00 12.03 -7.02
N TYR A 88 15.93 12.60 -7.58
CA TYR A 88 15.29 12.11 -8.80
C TYR A 88 14.76 10.68 -8.69
N ILE A 89 14.09 10.36 -7.60
CA ILE A 89 13.46 9.05 -7.39
C ILE A 89 12.20 8.93 -8.25
N LEU A 90 12.23 8.02 -9.21
CA LEU A 90 11.14 7.83 -10.15
C LEU A 90 10.39 6.54 -9.87
N ILE A 91 9.13 6.48 -10.31
CA ILE A 91 8.45 5.21 -10.53
C ILE A 91 8.59 4.87 -12.00
N HIS A 92 9.09 3.68 -12.34
CA HIS A 92 9.33 3.31 -13.73
C HIS A 92 9.22 1.80 -13.99
N SER A 93 9.23 1.42 -15.27
CA SER A 93 9.37 0.02 -15.68
C SER A 93 10.83 -0.43 -15.62
N GLY A 94 11.05 -1.66 -15.14
CA GLY A 94 12.32 -2.38 -15.02
C GLY A 94 12.02 -3.84 -14.68
N ASN A 95 13.02 -4.72 -14.65
CA ASN A 95 12.79 -6.14 -14.36
C ASN A 95 13.61 -6.70 -13.19
N THR A 96 14.69 -6.03 -12.80
CA THR A 96 15.66 -6.47 -11.79
C THR A 96 16.06 -5.27 -10.92
N ASP A 97 16.71 -5.54 -9.80
CA ASP A 97 17.28 -4.56 -8.86
C ASP A 97 18.27 -3.59 -9.53
N GLU A 98 19.10 -4.07 -10.46
CA GLU A 98 20.04 -3.24 -11.25
C GLU A 98 19.35 -2.08 -11.98
N HIS A 99 18.05 -2.22 -12.26
CA HIS A 99 17.26 -1.18 -12.89
C HIS A 99 16.71 -0.15 -11.90
N THR A 100 16.67 -0.41 -10.59
CA THR A 100 16.09 0.52 -9.63
C THR A 100 17.03 1.67 -9.34
N SER A 101 18.29 1.41 -8.97
CA SER A 101 19.26 2.48 -8.69
C SER A 101 18.74 3.47 -7.61
N GLY A 102 17.95 2.97 -6.65
CA GLY A 102 17.20 3.71 -5.63
C GLY A 102 15.78 4.14 -6.03
N CYS A 103 15.32 3.85 -7.25
CA CYS A 103 13.95 4.12 -7.72
C CYS A 103 12.97 2.99 -7.33
N LEU A 104 11.68 3.21 -7.59
CA LEU A 104 10.65 2.17 -7.47
C LEU A 104 10.36 1.57 -8.85
N ILE A 105 10.55 0.26 -9.02
CA ILE A 105 10.08 -0.44 -10.22
C ILE A 105 8.81 -1.24 -9.93
N VAL A 106 7.97 -1.41 -10.95
CA VAL A 106 6.65 -2.05 -10.85
C VAL A 106 6.46 -3.17 -11.87
N GLY A 107 5.65 -4.18 -11.55
CA GLY A 107 5.23 -5.23 -12.50
C GLY A 107 4.09 -6.13 -12.02
N GLU A 108 3.60 -6.99 -12.91
CA GLU A 108 2.40 -7.81 -12.66
C GLU A 108 2.73 -9.16 -12.01
N THR A 109 4.01 -9.55 -12.01
CA THR A 109 4.50 -10.78 -11.36
C THR A 109 5.77 -10.47 -10.60
N GLN A 110 6.05 -11.24 -9.54
CA GLN A 110 7.23 -11.08 -8.69
C GLN A 110 7.77 -12.45 -8.30
N GLN A 111 9.10 -12.59 -8.32
CA GLN A 111 9.81 -13.77 -7.83
C GLN A 111 10.07 -13.63 -6.32
N ASP A 112 9.95 -14.75 -5.61
CA ASP A 112 10.37 -14.89 -4.21
C ASP A 112 11.89 -14.69 -4.08
N LEU A 113 12.33 -13.83 -3.15
CA LEU A 113 13.77 -13.57 -2.94
C LEU A 113 14.52 -14.76 -2.31
N ASP A 114 13.82 -15.74 -1.73
CA ASP A 114 14.45 -16.97 -1.24
C ASP A 114 14.92 -17.88 -2.41
N LEU A 115 14.46 -17.61 -3.63
CA LEU A 115 14.91 -18.31 -4.85
C LEU A 115 16.11 -17.62 -5.53
N SER A 116 16.29 -16.31 -5.33
CA SER A 116 17.33 -15.51 -5.97
C SER A 116 17.50 -14.17 -5.24
N ASP A 117 18.76 -13.82 -4.92
CA ASP A 117 19.09 -12.60 -4.18
C ASP A 117 18.73 -11.31 -4.94
N ASP A 118 18.89 -11.31 -6.28
CA ASP A 118 18.73 -10.14 -7.16
C ASP A 118 17.27 -9.66 -7.30
N GLY A 119 16.30 -10.54 -7.04
CA GLY A 119 14.88 -10.27 -7.27
C GLY A 119 14.49 -10.08 -8.74
N PHE A 120 13.25 -10.46 -9.07
CA PHE A 120 12.73 -10.30 -10.42
C PHE A 120 11.27 -9.89 -10.43
N ILE A 121 10.95 -8.92 -11.29
CA ILE A 121 9.59 -8.53 -11.59
C ILE A 121 9.32 -8.66 -13.09
N GLY A 122 8.17 -9.27 -13.42
CA GLY A 122 7.72 -9.49 -14.79
C GLY A 122 6.62 -8.51 -15.23
N HIS A 123 6.46 -8.37 -16.54
CA HIS A 123 5.40 -7.55 -17.15
C HIS A 123 5.37 -6.07 -16.70
N SER A 124 6.54 -5.50 -16.43
CA SER A 124 6.67 -4.14 -15.87
C SER A 124 6.09 -3.03 -16.75
N GLY A 125 6.17 -3.18 -18.07
CA GLY A 125 5.54 -2.24 -19.00
C GLY A 125 4.01 -2.20 -18.86
N THR A 126 3.37 -3.34 -18.58
CA THR A 126 1.91 -3.43 -18.39
C THR A 126 1.49 -2.78 -17.09
N ALA A 127 2.15 -3.16 -15.98
CA ALA A 127 1.88 -2.57 -14.67
C ALA A 127 2.11 -1.06 -14.66
N TYR A 128 3.22 -0.60 -15.25
CA TYR A 128 3.53 0.82 -15.35
C TYR A 128 2.42 1.57 -16.09
N LYS A 129 1.98 1.12 -17.28
CA LYS A 129 0.92 1.80 -18.03
C LYS A 129 -0.39 1.88 -17.24
N LYS A 130 -0.80 0.77 -16.62
CA LYS A 130 -2.03 0.67 -15.82
C LYS A 130 -2.01 1.67 -14.67
N MET A 131 -0.97 1.62 -13.85
CA MET A 131 -0.79 2.52 -12.71
C MET A 131 -0.60 3.98 -13.14
N TYR A 132 0.27 4.23 -14.13
CA TYR A 132 0.61 5.57 -14.60
C TYR A 132 -0.62 6.33 -15.07
N SER A 133 -1.52 5.69 -15.82
CA SER A 133 -2.75 6.33 -16.29
C SER A 133 -3.61 6.88 -15.14
N LYS A 134 -3.76 6.12 -14.05
CA LYS A 134 -4.53 6.52 -12.87
C LYS A 134 -3.88 7.70 -12.15
N VAL A 135 -2.55 7.64 -11.95
CA VAL A 135 -1.79 8.69 -11.27
C VAL A 135 -1.74 9.97 -12.10
N ALA A 136 -1.38 9.85 -13.37
CA ALA A 136 -1.24 10.98 -14.28
C ALA A 136 -2.56 11.74 -14.42
N ASN A 137 -3.69 11.05 -14.52
CA ASN A 137 -5.01 11.67 -14.59
C ASN A 137 -5.33 12.55 -13.36
N GLN A 138 -4.88 12.15 -12.17
CA GLN A 138 -5.08 12.96 -10.95
C GLN A 138 -4.19 14.19 -10.96
N LEU A 139 -2.91 14.02 -11.30
CA LEU A 139 -1.96 15.13 -11.40
C LEU A 139 -2.35 16.15 -12.46
N LEU A 140 -2.85 15.71 -13.62
CA LEU A 140 -3.33 16.59 -14.69
C LEU A 140 -4.56 17.42 -14.27
N GLN A 141 -5.35 16.93 -13.33
CA GLN A 141 -6.47 17.67 -12.72
C GLN A 141 -6.02 18.61 -11.60
N GLY A 142 -4.71 18.75 -11.36
CA GLY A 142 -4.16 19.56 -10.27
C GLY A 142 -4.43 18.97 -8.88
N LYS A 143 -4.80 17.68 -8.79
CA LYS A 143 -5.06 17.01 -7.52
C LYS A 143 -3.77 16.46 -6.95
N GLU A 144 -3.68 16.45 -5.63
CA GLU A 144 -2.56 15.85 -4.91
C GLU A 144 -2.54 14.33 -5.07
N VAL A 145 -1.32 13.80 -5.21
CA VAL A 145 -1.02 12.37 -5.16
C VAL A 145 0.13 12.16 -4.18
N THR A 146 -0.05 11.22 -3.25
CA THR A 146 0.99 10.83 -2.29
C THR A 146 1.30 9.35 -2.40
N ILE A 147 2.51 8.96 -2.01
CA ILE A 147 2.94 7.57 -1.86
C ILE A 147 3.49 7.35 -0.44
N GLU A 148 2.96 6.34 0.24
CA GLU A 148 3.42 5.89 1.54
C GLU A 148 4.25 4.61 1.38
N TYR A 149 5.41 4.56 2.03
CA TYR A 149 6.23 3.36 2.16
C TYR A 149 6.12 2.83 3.57
N THR A 150 5.71 1.56 3.70
CA THR A 150 5.54 0.85 4.98
C THR A 150 5.92 -0.63 4.81
N THR A 151 5.92 -1.38 5.91
CA THR A 151 6.19 -2.82 5.91
C THR A 151 4.94 -3.62 6.23
N ILE A 152 4.89 -4.86 5.74
CA ILE A 152 3.81 -5.80 6.06
C ILE A 152 3.72 -6.04 7.58
N ASP A 153 4.85 -6.07 8.28
CA ASP A 153 4.88 -6.20 9.74
C ASP A 153 4.16 -5.06 10.45
N LYS A 154 4.31 -3.80 10.00
CA LYS A 154 3.59 -2.67 10.59
C LYS A 154 2.08 -2.74 10.36
N LEU A 155 1.64 -3.43 9.31
CA LEU A 155 0.22 -3.64 9.02
C LEU A 155 -0.37 -4.80 9.82
N LEU A 156 0.33 -5.94 9.87
CA LEU A 156 -0.10 -7.13 10.59
C LEU A 156 -0.01 -6.96 12.11
N ASN A 157 1.03 -6.27 12.58
CA ASN A 157 1.24 -5.98 13.99
C ASN A 157 0.64 -4.63 14.42
N LYS A 158 -0.27 -4.06 13.61
CA LYS A 158 -1.04 -2.88 14.02
C LYS A 158 -2.00 -3.29 15.14
N LYS A 159 -1.45 -3.30 16.35
CA LYS A 159 -2.10 -3.71 17.58
C LYS A 159 -3.02 -2.59 18.04
N GLU A 160 -4.19 -2.50 17.42
CA GLU A 160 -5.39 -1.97 18.08
C GLU A 160 -6.52 -3.01 17.98
N LEU A 161 -6.34 -4.14 18.67
CA LEU A 161 -7.49 -4.81 19.28
C LEU A 161 -7.92 -3.94 20.46
N SER A 162 -8.69 -2.91 20.16
CA SER A 162 -9.50 -2.23 21.15
C SER A 162 -10.67 -3.16 21.48
N ASN A 163 -10.79 -3.58 22.74
CA ASN A 163 -12.03 -4.20 23.25
C ASN A 163 -13.19 -3.19 23.34
N LYS A 164 -13.01 -1.94 22.92
CA LYS A 164 -14.13 -1.01 22.76
C LYS A 164 -14.89 -1.43 21.51
N SER A 165 -16.17 -1.78 21.69
CA SER A 165 -17.14 -1.90 20.61
C SER A 165 -16.98 -0.72 19.65
N THR A 166 -16.68 -0.97 18.38
CA THR A 166 -16.99 -0.02 17.31
C THR A 166 -18.48 -0.15 17.00
N ASP A 167 -19.08 0.86 16.37
CA ASP A 167 -20.51 0.82 16.00
C ASP A 167 -20.85 -0.39 15.10
N ASP A 168 -19.85 -0.91 14.37
CA ASP A 168 -19.99 -1.99 13.39
C ASP A 168 -19.62 -3.39 13.91
N VAL A 169 -19.09 -3.52 15.14
CA VAL A 169 -18.67 -4.82 15.72
C VAL A 169 -19.32 -5.02 17.08
N ILE A 170 -20.34 -5.88 17.14
CA ILE A 170 -20.94 -6.31 18.41
C ILE A 170 -20.16 -7.52 18.92
N LEU A 171 -19.52 -7.39 20.09
CA LEU A 171 -18.91 -8.55 20.75
C LEU A 171 -19.99 -9.60 21.07
N THR A 172 -19.73 -10.85 20.71
CA THR A 172 -20.61 -11.99 21.03
C THR A 172 -20.92 -12.07 22.52
N SER A 173 -19.97 -11.71 23.40
CA SER A 173 -20.19 -11.66 24.85
C SER A 173 -21.27 -10.66 25.24
N THR A 174 -21.26 -9.45 24.66
CA THR A 174 -22.27 -8.42 24.91
C THR A 174 -23.65 -8.82 24.39
N VAL A 175 -23.72 -9.52 23.25
CA VAL A 175 -24.97 -10.11 22.75
C VAL A 175 -25.50 -11.16 23.73
N MET A 176 -24.64 -12.06 24.18
CA MET A 176 -25.03 -13.14 25.11
C MET A 176 -25.48 -12.59 26.47
N GLU A 177 -24.84 -11.54 26.96
CA GLU A 177 -25.21 -10.86 28.22
C GLU A 177 -26.59 -10.20 28.12
N LYS A 178 -26.86 -9.46 27.02
CA LYS A 178 -28.20 -8.89 26.77
C LYS A 178 -29.27 -9.97 26.56
N LEU A 179 -28.94 -11.09 25.91
CA LEU A 179 -29.86 -12.21 25.74
C LEU A 179 -30.22 -12.86 27.09
N GLN A 180 -29.24 -12.99 28.00
CA GLN A 180 -29.48 -13.48 29.35
C GLN A 180 -30.39 -12.53 30.14
N GLU A 181 -30.16 -11.22 30.05
CA GLU A 181 -30.99 -10.20 30.68
C GLU A 181 -32.44 -10.24 30.16
N ILE A 182 -32.62 -10.31 28.84
CA ILE A 182 -33.94 -10.44 28.21
C ILE A 182 -34.65 -11.71 28.70
N ASN A 183 -33.95 -12.85 28.72
CA ASN A 183 -34.52 -14.11 29.19
C ASN A 183 -34.97 -14.01 30.67
N GLY A 184 -34.15 -13.40 31.53
CA GLY A 184 -34.50 -13.15 32.93
C GLY A 184 -35.75 -12.28 33.09
N ASN A 185 -35.87 -11.22 32.30
CA ASN A 185 -37.03 -10.33 32.32
C ASN A 185 -38.31 -11.04 31.83
N VAL A 186 -38.22 -11.86 30.79
CA VAL A 186 -39.35 -12.66 30.27
C VAL A 186 -39.83 -13.68 31.30
N LEU A 187 -38.91 -14.40 31.96
CA LEU A 187 -39.24 -15.36 33.01
C LEU A 187 -39.96 -14.68 34.19
N THR A 188 -39.46 -13.52 34.61
CA THR A 188 -40.05 -12.72 35.70
C THR A 188 -41.46 -12.23 35.32
N GLY A 189 -41.64 -11.72 34.09
CA GLY A 189 -42.95 -11.33 33.57
C GLY A 189 -43.95 -12.47 33.56
N ASN A 190 -43.55 -13.65 33.07
CA ASN A 190 -44.39 -14.84 33.05
C ASN A 190 -44.78 -15.32 34.46
N ALA A 191 -43.86 -15.25 35.42
CA ALA A 191 -44.14 -15.58 36.82
C ALA A 191 -45.14 -14.61 37.44
N MET A 192 -45.01 -13.30 37.20
CA MET A 192 -45.96 -12.29 37.67
C MET A 192 -47.35 -12.46 37.05
N LEU A 193 -47.44 -12.82 35.77
CA LEU A 193 -48.70 -13.12 35.08
C LEU A 193 -49.39 -14.35 35.66
N LYS A 194 -48.65 -15.43 35.91
CA LYS A 194 -49.17 -16.63 36.59
C LYS A 194 -49.60 -16.34 38.03
N GLY A 195 -48.86 -15.52 38.77
CA GLY A 195 -49.21 -15.11 40.12
C GLY A 195 -50.43 -14.18 40.20
N ARG A 196 -50.75 -13.46 39.11
CA ARG A 196 -51.97 -12.65 38.97
C ARG A 196 -53.20 -13.46 38.53
N LEU A 197 -53.00 -14.60 37.86
CA LEU A 197 -54.04 -15.58 37.53
C LEU A 197 -54.17 -16.60 38.68
N ILE A 198 -54.51 -16.12 39.87
CA ILE A 198 -55.10 -16.94 40.92
C ILE A 198 -56.35 -16.21 41.41
N ASN A 199 -57.45 -16.48 40.71
CA ASN A 199 -58.82 -16.61 41.18
C ASN A 199 -59.62 -17.31 40.09
#